data_AF-A0A1E9AQK4-F1
#
_entry.id   AF-A0A1E9AQK4-F1
#
_cell.length_a   1.000
_cell.length_b   1.000
_cell.length_c   1.000
_cell.angle_alpha   90.00
_cell.angle_beta   90.00
_cell.angle_gamma   90.00
#
_symmetry.space_group_name_H-M   'P 1'
#
loop_
_entity.id
_entity.type
_entity.pdbx_description
1 polymer ?
#
loop_
_entity_poly.entity_id
_entity_poly.type
_entity_poly.pdbx_seq_one_letter_code
_entity_poly.pdbx_strand_id
1 'polypeptide(L)'
;MEKCKILTSKEELGLVVKKVFYEAKDKEAYKPITIKINEGLKNFLEQTKGRHGIDKEFIIPGSSSLNNLLVVRVEDIRPEGDYYECDLLVQFFPEKEDFKDLMELEEKIKEKLDEGLTDLEKAEFLNTYINENISYDKEHRSRSALAAAISHKGTCVAFSQLFQIFGEAVGLKVGCISSNVMKHRWNYVIIGDETYYIDTTFNATNNKSKKLFFQTSPIHLERGADQKIAVPIIDQYNSKKSCFKIIKNRI
;
A
#
# COMPACT_ATOMS: atom_id res chain seq x y z
N MET A 1 29.13 -10.45 -20.15
CA MET A 1 29.01 -9.12 -19.52
C MET A 1 27.75 -8.46 -20.07
N GLU A 2 26.65 -8.48 -19.32
CA GLU A 2 25.49 -7.65 -19.66
C GLU A 2 25.93 -6.19 -19.67
N LYS A 3 25.71 -5.47 -20.78
CA LYS A 3 25.89 -4.02 -20.80
C LYS A 3 24.95 -3.45 -19.75
N CYS A 4 25.51 -2.77 -18.74
CA CYS A 4 24.73 -2.06 -17.73
C CYS A 4 23.88 -0.99 -18.42
N LYS A 5 22.58 -1.26 -18.57
CA LYS A 5 21.60 -0.40 -19.24
C LYS A 5 21.41 0.89 -18.44
N ILE A 6 21.31 2.04 -19.12
CA ILE A 6 20.88 3.30 -18.50
C ILE A 6 19.36 3.21 -18.29
N LEU A 7 18.93 3.30 -17.04
CA LEU A 7 17.52 3.32 -16.67
C LEU A 7 16.94 4.71 -16.94
N THR A 8 15.71 4.73 -17.44
CA THR A 8 15.04 5.92 -17.94
C THR A 8 13.65 6.13 -17.33
N SER A 9 13.10 5.11 -16.67
CA SER A 9 11.78 5.16 -16.04
C SER A 9 11.77 4.59 -14.62
N LYS A 10 10.74 4.97 -13.84
CA LYS A 10 10.55 4.49 -12.46
C LYS A 10 10.24 2.99 -12.42
N GLU A 11 9.57 2.48 -13.45
CA GLU A 11 9.26 1.06 -13.62
C GLU A 11 10.53 0.24 -13.86
N GLU A 12 11.45 0.74 -14.71
CA GLU A 12 12.75 0.08 -14.93
C GLU A 12 13.56 0.00 -13.64
N LEU A 13 13.57 1.09 -12.87
CA LEU A 13 14.18 1.13 -11.55
C LEU A 13 13.51 0.15 -10.57
N GLY A 14 12.18 0.11 -10.54
CA GLY A 14 11.42 -0.83 -9.73
C GLY A 14 11.68 -2.29 -10.08
N LEU A 15 11.88 -2.63 -11.36
CA LEU A 15 12.26 -3.98 -11.80
C LEU A 15 13.65 -4.38 -11.28
N VAL A 16 14.62 -3.46 -11.31
CA VAL A 16 15.95 -3.70 -10.76
C VAL A 16 15.88 -3.94 -9.26
N VAL A 17 15.19 -3.06 -8.53
CA VAL A 17 15.00 -3.19 -7.07
C VAL A 17 14.26 -4.48 -6.71
N LYS A 18 13.23 -4.87 -7.48
CA LYS A 18 12.51 -6.15 -7.32
C LYS A 18 13.44 -7.34 -7.49
N LYS A 19 14.28 -7.35 -8.54
CA LYS A 19 15.27 -8.40 -8.77
C LYS A 19 16.24 -8.51 -7.58
N VAL A 20 16.73 -7.38 -7.09
CA VAL A 20 17.62 -7.31 -5.92
C VAL A 20 16.97 -7.89 -4.68
N PHE A 21 15.69 -7.58 -4.44
CA PHE A 21 14.90 -8.18 -3.37
C PHE A 21 14.89 -9.70 -3.47
N TYR A 22 14.58 -10.30 -4.63
CA TYR A 22 14.55 -11.76 -4.76
C TYR A 22 15.92 -12.43 -4.64
N GLU A 23 16.98 -11.79 -5.14
CA GLU A 23 18.34 -12.32 -5.09
C GLU A 23 19.00 -12.25 -3.69
N ALA A 24 18.56 -11.34 -2.83
CA ALA A 24 19.07 -11.27 -1.46
C ALA A 24 18.76 -12.56 -0.69
N LYS A 25 19.58 -12.96 0.27
CA LYS A 25 19.22 -14.06 1.19
C LYS A 25 18.17 -13.59 2.20
N ASP A 26 17.43 -14.51 2.79
CA ASP A 26 16.36 -14.19 3.75
C ASP A 26 16.86 -13.50 5.04
N LYS A 27 18.14 -13.70 5.39
CA LYS A 27 18.79 -13.05 6.54
C LYS A 27 19.57 -11.78 6.19
N GLU A 28 19.61 -11.38 4.92
CA GLU A 28 20.25 -10.11 4.54
C GLU A 28 19.32 -8.94 4.93
N ALA A 29 19.86 -7.96 5.64
CA ALA A 29 19.11 -6.76 6.05
C ALA A 29 19.10 -5.66 4.97
N TYR A 30 20.08 -5.68 4.07
CA TYR A 30 20.17 -4.75 2.94
C TYR A 30 21.11 -5.29 1.86
N LYS A 31 20.99 -4.76 0.64
CA LYS A 31 21.91 -5.03 -0.47
C LYS A 31 22.26 -3.73 -1.21
N PRO A 32 23.55 -3.33 -1.25
CA PRO A 32 23.99 -2.17 -2.01
C PRO A 32 24.05 -2.52 -3.51
N ILE A 33 23.66 -1.57 -4.35
CA ILE A 33 23.74 -1.67 -5.81
C ILE A 33 24.20 -0.35 -6.42
N THR A 34 24.84 -0.42 -7.57
CA THR A 34 25.14 0.75 -8.41
C THR A 34 24.40 0.59 -9.73
N ILE A 35 23.67 1.62 -10.13
CA ILE A 35 22.88 1.66 -11.37
C ILE A 35 23.24 2.88 -12.20
N LYS A 36 22.97 2.80 -13.51
CA LYS A 36 23.08 3.93 -14.43
C LYS A 36 21.69 4.50 -14.68
N ILE A 37 21.52 5.81 -14.54
CA ILE A 37 20.22 6.48 -14.67
C ILE A 37 20.32 7.72 -15.56
N ASN A 38 19.20 8.11 -16.16
CA ASN A 38 19.09 9.41 -16.86
C ASN A 38 18.82 10.56 -15.88
N GLU A 39 18.82 11.80 -16.41
CA GLU A 39 18.55 13.01 -15.65
C GLU A 39 17.15 13.00 -14.99
N GLY A 40 16.13 12.44 -15.66
CA GLY A 40 14.78 12.35 -15.12
C GLY A 40 14.70 11.53 -13.83
N LEU A 41 15.34 10.36 -13.81
CA LEU A 41 15.43 9.52 -12.61
C LEU A 41 16.32 10.14 -11.54
N LYS A 42 17.41 10.81 -11.92
CA LYS A 42 18.25 11.57 -10.98
C LYS A 42 17.41 12.60 -10.22
N ASN A 43 16.65 13.43 -10.94
CA ASN A 43 15.81 14.45 -10.32
C ASN A 43 14.73 13.86 -9.41
N PHE A 44 14.20 12.70 -9.78
CA PHE A 44 13.26 11.95 -8.94
C PHE A 44 13.92 11.45 -7.64
N LEU A 45 15.08 10.80 -7.73
CA LEU A 45 15.79 10.22 -6.58
C LEU A 45 16.37 11.30 -5.64
N GLU A 46 16.71 12.47 -6.15
CA GLU A 46 17.09 13.59 -5.28
C GLU A 46 15.92 14.12 -4.46
N GLN A 47 14.69 14.08 -4.98
CA GLN A 47 13.49 14.49 -4.22
C GLN A 47 13.14 13.50 -3.11
N THR A 48 13.57 12.23 -3.23
CA THR A 48 13.39 11.21 -2.20
C THR A 48 14.54 11.21 -1.19
N LYS A 49 15.69 11.81 -1.51
CA LYS A 49 16.85 11.89 -0.62
C LYS A 49 16.50 12.55 0.72
N GLY A 50 16.68 11.80 1.82
CA GLY A 50 16.42 12.29 3.19
C GLY A 50 14.97 12.11 3.67
N ARG A 51 14.07 11.56 2.85
CA ARG A 51 12.77 11.08 3.35
C ARG A 51 13.01 9.76 4.09
N HIS A 52 12.55 9.69 5.33
CA HIS A 52 12.60 8.48 6.15
C HIS A 52 11.19 7.95 6.31
N GLY A 53 10.88 6.88 5.60
CA GLY A 53 9.63 6.14 5.77
C GLY A 53 8.51 6.60 4.84
N ILE A 54 8.08 5.65 4.02
CA ILE A 54 6.69 5.39 3.64
C ILE A 54 5.95 6.62 3.09
N ASP A 55 6.26 6.98 1.85
CA ASP A 55 5.24 7.37 0.86
C ASP A 55 5.79 7.20 -0.56
N LYS A 56 5.30 6.15 -1.24
CA LYS A 56 5.40 5.81 -2.68
C LYS A 56 6.69 6.26 -3.38
N GLU A 57 7.81 5.68 -2.99
CA GLU A 57 9.11 6.03 -3.56
C GLU A 57 9.43 5.26 -4.87
N PHE A 58 8.72 4.17 -5.19
CA PHE A 58 9.00 3.38 -6.39
C PHE A 58 7.73 2.83 -7.04
N ILE A 59 7.81 2.59 -8.36
CA ILE A 59 6.82 1.80 -9.11
C ILE A 59 7.47 0.45 -9.39
N ILE A 60 7.22 -0.52 -8.53
CA ILE A 60 7.62 -1.92 -8.59
C ILE A 60 6.48 -2.68 -9.25
N PRO A 61 6.64 -3.13 -10.52
CA PRO A 61 5.55 -3.77 -11.25
C PRO A 61 5.11 -5.07 -10.58
N GLY A 62 3.80 -5.24 -10.44
CA GLY A 62 3.18 -6.47 -9.93
C GLY A 62 3.54 -6.81 -8.48
N SER A 63 3.78 -5.81 -7.63
CA SER A 63 3.73 -6.00 -6.17
C SER A 63 3.46 -4.69 -5.44
N SER A 64 2.25 -4.58 -4.90
CA SER A 64 1.85 -3.47 -4.05
C SER A 64 2.57 -3.50 -2.70
N SER A 65 2.81 -4.68 -2.15
CA SER A 65 3.53 -4.84 -0.88
C SER A 65 4.93 -4.25 -0.96
N LEU A 66 5.69 -4.56 -2.02
CA LEU A 66 7.02 -3.99 -2.21
C LEU A 66 6.95 -2.47 -2.45
N ASN A 67 5.97 -1.97 -3.20
CA ASN A 67 5.79 -0.52 -3.40
C ASN A 67 5.60 0.28 -2.11
N ASN A 68 4.93 -0.33 -1.13
CA ASN A 68 4.57 0.36 0.10
C ASN A 68 5.58 0.15 1.24
N LEU A 69 6.36 -0.94 1.21
CA LEU A 69 7.19 -1.35 2.35
C LEU A 69 8.67 -1.49 2.04
N LEU A 70 9.06 -1.69 0.77
CA LEU A 70 10.47 -1.82 0.42
C LEU A 70 11.13 -0.44 0.45
N VAL A 71 12.18 -0.30 1.25
CA VAL A 71 12.90 0.97 1.39
C VAL A 71 14.13 0.94 0.50
N VAL A 72 14.30 1.96 -0.33
CA VAL A 72 15.50 2.14 -1.16
C VAL A 72 16.09 3.49 -0.85
N ARG A 73 17.25 3.49 -0.21
CA ARG A 73 17.97 4.69 0.15
C ARG A 73 18.95 5.06 -0.95
N VAL A 74 18.96 6.34 -1.33
CA VAL A 74 19.97 6.92 -2.21
C VAL A 74 21.20 7.28 -1.36
N GLU A 75 22.33 6.64 -1.64
CA GLU A 75 23.60 6.93 -0.98
C GLU A 75 24.33 8.05 -1.73
N ASP A 76 24.52 7.89 -3.03
CA ASP A 76 25.24 8.86 -3.85
C ASP A 76 24.73 8.90 -5.30
N ILE A 77 24.94 10.04 -5.96
CA ILE A 77 24.65 10.24 -7.38
C ILE A 77 25.81 11.03 -7.99
N ARG A 78 26.46 10.45 -9.00
CA ARG A 78 27.63 11.03 -9.68
C ARG A 78 27.37 11.19 -11.18
N PRO A 79 27.66 12.37 -11.77
CA PRO A 79 27.53 12.55 -13.21
C PRO A 79 28.64 11.81 -13.96
N GLU A 80 28.26 11.12 -15.04
CA GLU A 80 29.18 10.37 -15.92
C GLU A 80 28.81 10.64 -17.38
N GLY A 81 29.39 11.70 -17.95
CA GLY A 81 29.16 12.09 -19.34
C GLY A 81 27.69 12.33 -19.67
N ASP A 82 27.04 11.35 -20.29
CA ASP A 82 25.64 11.37 -20.73
C ASP A 82 24.65 10.66 -19.78
N TYR A 83 25.11 10.12 -18.65
CA TYR A 83 24.28 9.50 -17.62
C TYR A 83 24.73 9.85 -16.21
N TYR A 84 24.04 9.30 -15.20
CA TYR A 84 24.44 9.39 -13.80
C TYR A 84 24.64 7.98 -13.23
N GLU A 85 25.71 7.76 -12.48
CA GLU A 85 25.83 6.60 -11.61
C GLU A 85 25.17 6.89 -10.27
N CYS A 86 24.29 6.01 -9.84
CA CYS A 86 23.59 6.13 -8.58
C CYS A 86 23.83 4.90 -7.72
N ASP A 87 24.34 5.14 -6.52
CA ASP A 87 24.48 4.12 -5.49
C ASP A 87 23.22 4.09 -4.63
N LEU A 88 22.62 2.91 -4.56
CA LEU A 88 21.40 2.65 -3.81
C LEU A 88 21.65 1.58 -2.76
N LEU A 89 20.97 1.71 -1.64
CA LEU A 89 20.88 0.72 -0.59
C LEU A 89 19.44 0.20 -0.51
N VAL A 90 19.20 -1.02 -1.01
CA VAL A 90 17.88 -1.67 -0.90
C VAL A 90 17.81 -2.34 0.46
N GLN A 91 16.85 -1.95 1.30
CA GLN A 91 16.76 -2.37 2.70
C GLN A 91 15.58 -3.32 2.92
N PHE A 92 15.85 -4.42 3.61
CA PHE A 92 14.93 -5.49 3.96
C PHE A 92 14.71 -5.48 5.48
N PHE A 93 14.36 -4.31 6.04
CA PHE A 93 14.37 -4.06 7.49
C PHE A 93 13.40 -4.94 8.31
N PRO A 94 12.23 -5.31 7.78
CA PRO A 94 11.49 -6.46 8.27
C PRO A 94 12.09 -7.78 7.79
N GLU A 95 12.05 -8.83 8.62
CA GLU A 95 12.53 -10.16 8.25
C GLU A 95 11.98 -10.50 6.86
N LYS A 96 12.85 -10.75 5.87
CA LYS A 96 12.43 -10.87 4.45
C LYS A 96 11.35 -11.97 4.27
N GLU A 97 11.30 -12.92 5.18
CA GLU A 97 10.24 -13.93 5.30
C GLU A 97 8.85 -13.29 5.47
N ASP A 98 8.71 -12.34 6.39
CA ASP A 98 7.48 -11.59 6.63
C ASP A 98 6.97 -10.90 5.35
N PHE A 99 7.87 -10.37 4.52
CA PHE A 99 7.49 -9.77 3.23
C PHE A 99 6.85 -10.81 2.31
N LYS A 100 7.40 -12.03 2.27
CA LYS A 100 6.88 -13.10 1.43
C LYS A 100 5.49 -13.49 1.88
N ASP A 101 5.23 -13.56 3.18
CA ASP A 101 3.91 -13.89 3.73
C ASP A 101 2.87 -12.83 3.32
N LEU A 102 3.20 -11.54 3.44
CA LEU A 102 2.31 -10.47 3.00
C LEU A 102 2.11 -10.48 1.47
N MET A 103 3.15 -10.76 0.70
CA MET A 103 3.05 -10.88 -0.76
C MET A 103 2.20 -12.09 -1.18
N GLU A 104 2.30 -13.22 -0.49
CA GLU A 104 1.44 -14.38 -0.73
C GLU A 104 -0.03 -14.04 -0.41
N LEU A 105 -0.26 -13.30 0.68
CA LEU A 105 -1.59 -12.81 1.00
C LEU A 105 -2.12 -11.80 -0.03
N GLU A 106 -1.27 -10.90 -0.54
CA GLU A 106 -1.59 -9.99 -1.63
C GLU A 106 -2.07 -10.76 -2.87
N GLU A 107 -1.31 -11.79 -3.30
CA GLU A 107 -1.69 -12.61 -4.46
C GLU A 107 -3.00 -13.37 -4.23
N LYS A 108 -3.21 -13.96 -3.05
CA LYS A 108 -4.49 -14.61 -2.69
C LYS A 108 -5.68 -13.64 -2.77
N ILE A 109 -5.48 -12.38 -2.41
CA ILE A 109 -6.53 -11.35 -2.49
C ILE A 109 -6.79 -10.96 -3.95
N LYS A 110 -5.74 -10.81 -4.76
CA LYS A 110 -5.85 -10.53 -6.19
C LYS A 110 -6.63 -11.63 -6.91
N GLU A 111 -6.26 -12.90 -6.71
CA GLU A 111 -6.93 -14.05 -7.31
C GLU A 111 -8.43 -14.09 -6.97
N LYS A 112 -8.80 -13.70 -5.74
CA LYS A 112 -10.21 -13.65 -5.30
C LYS A 112 -11.00 -12.51 -5.93
N LEU A 113 -10.34 -11.44 -6.38
CA LEU A 113 -10.96 -10.21 -6.85
C LEU A 113 -10.76 -9.96 -8.36
N ASP A 114 -10.14 -10.89 -9.08
CA ASP A 114 -9.76 -10.76 -10.49
C ASP A 114 -10.96 -10.79 -11.46
N GLU A 115 -12.16 -11.14 -10.99
CA GLU A 115 -13.35 -11.33 -11.83
C GLU A 115 -14.33 -10.15 -11.79
N GLY A 116 -14.17 -9.19 -12.70
CA GLY A 116 -15.25 -8.27 -13.13
C GLY A 116 -15.92 -7.41 -12.04
N LEU A 117 -15.37 -7.38 -10.83
CA LEU A 117 -15.91 -6.62 -9.71
C LEU A 117 -15.70 -5.13 -9.92
N THR A 118 -16.72 -4.36 -9.56
CA THR A 118 -16.63 -2.90 -9.51
C THR A 118 -15.67 -2.44 -8.42
N ASP A 119 -15.13 -1.23 -8.54
CA ASP A 119 -14.27 -0.63 -7.51
C ASP A 119 -14.95 -0.57 -6.14
N LEU A 120 -16.27 -0.36 -6.13
CA LEU A 120 -17.08 -0.39 -4.91
C LEU A 120 -17.07 -1.78 -4.26
N GLU A 121 -17.32 -2.84 -5.04
CA GLU A 121 -17.34 -4.22 -4.53
C GLU A 121 -15.97 -4.66 -4.02
N LYS A 122 -14.89 -4.24 -4.69
CA LYS A 122 -13.52 -4.45 -4.22
C LYS A 122 -13.29 -3.74 -2.87
N ALA A 123 -13.68 -2.47 -2.74
CA ALA A 123 -13.54 -1.72 -1.50
C ALA A 123 -14.35 -2.35 -0.34
N GLU A 124 -15.57 -2.81 -0.62
CA GLU A 124 -16.43 -3.53 0.34
C GLU A 124 -15.80 -4.85 0.81
N PHE A 125 -15.29 -5.63 -0.14
CA PHE A 125 -14.61 -6.89 0.16
C PHE A 125 -13.39 -6.65 1.04
N LEU A 126 -12.50 -5.72 0.67
CA LEU A 126 -11.29 -5.43 1.42
C LEU A 126 -11.59 -4.93 2.83
N ASN A 127 -12.56 -4.02 2.99
CA ASN A 127 -12.99 -3.56 4.31
C ASN A 127 -13.46 -4.75 5.15
N THR A 128 -14.31 -5.62 4.60
CA THR A 128 -14.84 -6.77 5.34
C THR A 128 -13.74 -7.78 5.67
N TYR A 129 -12.91 -8.14 4.70
CA TYR A 129 -11.81 -9.08 4.86
C TYR A 129 -10.86 -8.65 5.97
N ILE A 130 -10.40 -7.39 5.97
CA ILE A 130 -9.50 -6.87 7.00
C ILE A 130 -10.18 -6.90 8.38
N ASN A 131 -11.45 -6.50 8.47
CA ASN A 131 -12.19 -6.52 9.74
C ASN A 131 -12.41 -7.92 10.32
N GLU A 132 -12.51 -8.95 9.47
CA GLU A 132 -12.69 -10.34 9.90
C GLU A 132 -11.37 -11.04 10.25
N ASN A 133 -10.25 -10.60 9.66
CA ASN A 133 -8.95 -11.29 9.79
C ASN A 133 -7.95 -10.56 10.67
N ILE A 134 -8.16 -9.27 10.97
CA ILE A 134 -7.26 -8.45 11.78
C ILE A 134 -8.03 -7.90 12.98
N SER A 135 -7.54 -8.21 14.18
CA SER A 135 -8.07 -7.67 15.43
C SER A 135 -7.37 -6.36 15.79
N TYR A 136 -8.08 -5.43 16.44
CA TYR A 136 -7.44 -4.21 16.91
C TYR A 136 -6.43 -4.50 18.04
N ASP A 137 -5.19 -4.04 17.84
CA ASP A 137 -4.12 -4.19 18.80
C ASP A 137 -4.18 -3.08 19.87
N LYS A 138 -4.81 -3.42 21.00
CA LYS A 138 -4.90 -2.53 22.17
C LYS A 138 -3.55 -2.30 22.87
N GLU A 139 -2.56 -3.14 22.61
CA GLU A 139 -1.21 -3.01 23.19
C GLU A 139 -0.29 -2.14 22.31
N HIS A 140 -0.77 -1.75 21.12
CA HIS A 140 -0.06 -0.90 20.17
C HIS A 140 1.35 -1.41 19.77
N ARG A 141 1.50 -2.73 19.68
CA ARG A 141 2.73 -3.44 19.29
C ARG A 141 2.81 -3.60 17.76
N SER A 142 1.70 -3.91 17.10
CA SER A 142 1.63 -4.12 15.66
C SER A 142 1.26 -2.83 14.91
N ARG A 143 2.28 -2.08 14.44
CA ARG A 143 2.12 -0.78 13.77
C ARG A 143 2.45 -0.77 12.28
N SER A 144 2.61 -1.94 11.66
CA SER A 144 2.80 -2.08 10.22
C SER A 144 1.83 -3.10 9.63
N ALA A 145 1.51 -2.97 8.34
CA ALA A 145 0.74 -3.98 7.61
C ALA A 145 1.37 -5.37 7.74
N LEU A 146 2.70 -5.42 7.68
CA LEU A 146 3.48 -6.64 7.81
C LEU A 146 3.26 -7.33 9.17
N ALA A 147 3.44 -6.58 10.27
CA ALA A 147 3.22 -7.10 11.61
C ALA A 147 1.76 -7.54 11.79
N ALA A 148 0.80 -6.84 11.18
CA ALA A 148 -0.61 -7.22 11.23
C ALA A 148 -0.94 -8.47 10.43
N ALA A 149 -0.31 -8.68 9.27
CA ALA A 149 -0.50 -9.89 8.46
C ALA A 149 -0.06 -11.15 9.21
N ILE A 150 0.99 -11.06 10.02
CA ILE A 150 1.55 -12.18 10.79
C ILE A 150 0.84 -12.37 12.13
N SER A 151 0.70 -11.28 12.89
CA SER A 151 0.13 -11.36 14.25
C SER A 151 -1.39 -11.39 14.29
N HIS A 152 -2.05 -11.16 13.14
CA HIS A 152 -3.49 -10.94 13.02
C HIS A 152 -4.00 -9.80 13.92
N LYS A 153 -3.11 -8.87 14.29
CA LYS A 153 -3.40 -7.74 15.16
C LYS A 153 -2.80 -6.46 14.60
N GLY A 154 -3.52 -5.34 14.67
CA GLY A 154 -3.02 -4.08 14.11
C GLY A 154 -3.56 -2.83 14.79
N THR A 155 -2.79 -1.75 14.75
CA THR A 155 -3.25 -0.39 15.05
C THR A 155 -3.81 0.29 13.80
N CYS A 156 -4.36 1.50 13.91
CA CYS A 156 -4.89 2.24 12.77
C CYS A 156 -3.90 2.40 11.60
N VAL A 157 -2.60 2.50 11.90
CA VAL A 157 -1.54 2.53 10.88
C VAL A 157 -1.48 1.21 10.11
N ALA A 158 -1.55 0.07 10.79
CA ALA A 158 -1.49 -1.24 10.15
C ALA A 158 -2.75 -1.52 9.32
N PHE A 159 -3.93 -1.21 9.86
CA PHE A 159 -5.21 -1.33 9.16
C PHE A 159 -5.25 -0.50 7.87
N SER A 160 -4.79 0.75 7.95
CA SER A 160 -4.77 1.65 6.78
C SER A 160 -3.74 1.24 5.73
N GLN A 161 -2.58 0.74 6.15
CA GLN A 161 -1.58 0.20 5.22
C GLN A 161 -2.06 -1.07 4.54
N LEU A 162 -2.70 -2.01 5.25
CA LEU A 162 -3.26 -3.22 4.63
C LEU A 162 -4.31 -2.87 3.58
N PHE A 163 -5.23 -1.95 3.90
CA PHE A 163 -6.25 -1.53 2.95
C PHE A 163 -5.63 -0.85 1.71
N GLN A 164 -4.61 -0.01 1.90
CA GLN A 164 -3.89 0.59 0.78
C GLN A 164 -3.18 -0.47 -0.08
N ILE A 165 -2.42 -1.37 0.54
CA ILE A 165 -1.64 -2.41 -0.16
C ILE A 165 -2.58 -3.29 -0.99
N PHE A 166 -3.60 -3.86 -0.36
CA PHE A 166 -4.53 -4.73 -1.07
C PHE A 166 -5.39 -3.97 -2.08
N GLY A 167 -5.77 -2.72 -1.80
CA GLY A 167 -6.52 -1.89 -2.73
C GLY A 167 -5.73 -1.60 -4.01
N GLU A 168 -4.47 -1.18 -3.89
CA GLU A 168 -3.59 -0.97 -5.03
C GLU A 168 -3.35 -2.26 -5.81
N ALA A 169 -3.21 -3.39 -5.11
CA ALA A 169 -3.00 -4.70 -5.73
C ALA A 169 -4.15 -5.12 -6.67
N VAL A 170 -5.38 -4.70 -6.37
CA VAL A 170 -6.59 -4.99 -7.16
C VAL A 170 -7.04 -3.82 -8.05
N GLY A 171 -6.16 -2.83 -8.23
CA GLY A 171 -6.33 -1.71 -9.14
C GLY A 171 -7.15 -0.53 -8.60
N LEU A 172 -7.44 -0.48 -7.30
CA LEU A 172 -8.11 0.68 -6.71
C LEU A 172 -7.16 1.88 -6.65
N LYS A 173 -7.71 3.06 -6.96
CA LYS A 173 -7.06 4.34 -6.67
C LYS A 173 -7.27 4.67 -5.18
N VAL A 174 -6.31 4.29 -4.35
CA VAL A 174 -6.41 4.36 -2.88
C VAL A 174 -5.16 5.03 -2.28
N GLY A 175 -5.33 5.62 -1.09
CA GLY A 175 -4.22 6.12 -0.29
C GLY A 175 -4.57 6.22 1.19
N CYS A 176 -3.61 6.67 2.00
CA CYS A 176 -3.79 6.91 3.42
C CYS A 176 -4.02 8.39 3.73
N ILE A 177 -4.76 8.67 4.80
CA ILE A 177 -4.89 9.98 5.44
C ILE A 177 -4.41 9.82 6.88
N SER A 178 -3.58 10.74 7.36
CA SER A 178 -2.98 10.67 8.70
C SER A 178 -3.24 11.97 9.44
N SER A 179 -3.94 11.89 10.57
CA SER A 179 -4.24 13.03 11.43
C SER A 179 -3.36 13.09 12.65
N ASN A 180 -2.60 14.16 12.75
CA ASN A 180 -1.80 14.45 13.95
C ASN A 180 -2.69 14.83 15.13
N VAL A 181 -3.78 15.57 14.89
CA VAL A 181 -4.70 16.03 15.93
C VAL A 181 -5.44 14.84 16.56
N MET A 182 -5.93 13.93 15.72
CA MET A 182 -6.63 12.74 16.21
C MET A 182 -5.70 11.59 16.59
N LYS A 183 -4.43 11.66 16.20
CA LYS A 183 -3.48 10.54 16.26
C LYS A 183 -4.05 9.29 15.59
N HIS A 184 -4.64 9.48 14.41
CA HIS A 184 -5.38 8.43 13.69
C HIS A 184 -4.98 8.36 12.23
N ARG A 185 -5.12 7.18 11.62
CA ARG A 185 -4.82 6.95 10.20
C ARG A 185 -5.91 6.09 9.57
N TRP A 186 -6.39 6.48 8.41
CA TRP A 186 -7.44 5.80 7.64
C TRP A 186 -7.17 5.94 6.14
N ASN A 187 -8.13 5.57 5.29
CA ASN A 187 -7.95 5.57 3.84
C ASN A 187 -8.94 6.46 3.10
N TYR A 188 -8.55 6.87 1.89
CA TYR A 188 -9.47 7.28 0.85
C TYR A 188 -9.39 6.34 -0.34
N VAL A 189 -10.49 6.19 -1.06
CA VAL A 189 -10.58 5.50 -2.34
C VAL A 189 -11.31 6.40 -3.35
N ILE A 190 -10.83 6.43 -4.58
CA ILE A 190 -11.48 7.13 -5.70
C ILE A 190 -12.27 6.08 -6.49
N ILE A 191 -13.58 6.30 -6.62
CA ILE A 191 -14.51 5.45 -7.38
C ILE A 191 -15.17 6.33 -8.44
N GLY A 192 -14.91 6.03 -9.71
CA GLY A 192 -15.24 6.98 -10.78
C GLY A 192 -14.45 8.28 -10.62
N ASP A 193 -15.16 9.41 -10.54
CA ASP A 193 -14.59 10.74 -10.36
C ASP A 193 -14.70 11.27 -8.91
N GLU A 194 -15.15 10.41 -7.99
CA GLU A 194 -15.54 10.80 -6.64
C GLU A 194 -14.63 10.18 -5.59
N THR A 195 -14.32 10.94 -4.54
CA THR A 195 -13.46 10.48 -3.43
C THR A 195 -14.29 10.06 -2.23
N TYR A 196 -14.03 8.85 -1.73
CA TYR A 196 -14.69 8.25 -0.59
C TYR A 196 -13.70 7.97 0.55
N TYR A 197 -14.12 8.11 1.81
CA TYR A 197 -13.31 7.82 3.00
C TYR A 197 -13.74 6.52 3.64
N ILE A 198 -12.77 5.65 3.93
CA ILE A 198 -12.95 4.35 4.54
C ILE A 198 -12.06 4.26 5.78
N ASP A 199 -12.64 3.83 6.89
CA ASP A 199 -11.92 3.53 8.13
C ASP A 199 -12.21 2.09 8.58
N THR A 200 -11.31 1.19 8.18
CA THR A 200 -11.35 -0.22 8.57
C THR A 200 -11.14 -0.40 10.07
N THR A 201 -10.32 0.43 10.71
CA THR A 201 -10.10 0.37 12.17
C THR A 201 -11.39 0.63 12.93
N PHE A 202 -12.15 1.64 12.51
CA PHE A 202 -13.45 1.93 13.10
C PHE A 202 -14.42 0.76 12.92
N ASN A 203 -14.49 0.17 11.72
CA ASN A 203 -15.37 -0.96 11.46
C ASN A 203 -14.98 -2.25 12.19
N ALA A 204 -13.69 -2.47 12.44
CA ALA A 204 -13.19 -3.59 13.24
C ALA A 204 -13.49 -3.44 14.75
N THR A 205 -13.55 -2.19 15.25
CA THR A 205 -13.75 -1.90 16.67
C THR A 205 -15.20 -1.55 17.05
N ASN A 206 -16.04 -1.19 16.07
CA ASN A 206 -17.43 -0.81 16.29
C ASN A 206 -18.42 -1.84 15.74
N ASN A 207 -18.95 -2.67 16.63
CA ASN A 207 -19.95 -3.70 16.30
C ASN A 207 -21.38 -3.16 16.19
N LYS A 208 -21.65 -1.90 16.57
CA LYS A 208 -23.00 -1.32 16.62
C LYS A 208 -23.40 -0.60 15.34
N SER A 209 -22.45 0.08 14.70
CA SER A 209 -22.69 0.81 13.46
C SER A 209 -21.47 0.67 12.56
N LYS A 210 -21.51 -0.33 11.69
CA LYS A 210 -20.54 -0.48 10.61
C LYS A 210 -20.98 0.40 9.44
N LYS A 211 -20.07 1.20 8.93
CA LYS A 211 -20.28 2.05 7.75
C LYS A 211 -19.13 1.79 6.80
N LEU A 212 -19.43 1.53 5.53
CA LEU A 212 -18.36 1.45 4.54
C LEU A 212 -17.64 2.80 4.41
N PHE A 213 -18.42 3.88 4.44
CA PHE A 213 -18.03 5.20 4.00
C PHE A 213 -18.30 6.27 5.07
N PHE A 214 -17.31 7.14 5.31
CA PHE A 214 -17.23 8.05 6.48
C PHE A 214 -17.25 9.55 6.14
N GLN A 215 -17.80 9.96 5.00
CA GLN A 215 -17.68 11.30 4.40
C GLN A 215 -18.35 12.41 5.19
N THR A 216 -19.36 12.09 6.00
CA THR A 216 -20.04 13.05 6.89
C THR A 216 -19.67 12.86 8.35
N SER A 217 -18.68 12.01 8.64
CA SER A 217 -18.27 11.72 10.00
C SER A 217 -17.38 12.86 10.52
N PRO A 218 -17.73 13.52 11.64
CA PRO A 218 -16.94 14.64 12.19
C PRO A 218 -15.52 14.26 12.60
N ILE A 219 -15.24 12.96 12.72
CA ILE A 219 -13.90 12.43 13.00
C ILE A 219 -13.07 12.20 11.72
N HIS A 220 -13.57 12.51 10.52
CA HIS A 220 -12.81 12.36 9.26
C HIS A 220 -12.71 13.71 8.53
N LEU A 221 -12.44 14.78 9.29
CA LEU A 221 -12.37 16.16 8.76
C LEU A 221 -11.08 16.44 7.99
N GLU A 222 -10.00 15.69 8.26
CA GLU A 222 -8.83 15.71 7.38
C GLU A 222 -9.15 14.93 6.11
N ARG A 223 -8.65 15.43 4.98
CA ARG A 223 -9.11 14.95 3.68
C ARG A 223 -7.92 14.68 2.75
N GLY A 224 -8.10 13.72 1.84
CA GLY A 224 -7.06 13.27 0.91
C GLY A 224 -6.62 14.36 -0.08
N ALA A 225 -5.65 14.08 -0.95
CA ALA A 225 -5.08 15.08 -1.86
C ALA A 225 -6.07 15.63 -2.92
N ASP A 226 -7.08 14.84 -3.31
CA ASP A 226 -7.96 15.10 -4.48
C ASP A 226 -9.41 15.50 -4.07
N GLN A 227 -9.59 16.62 -3.38
CA GLN A 227 -10.84 16.88 -2.63
C GLN A 227 -12.01 17.44 -3.46
N LYS A 228 -12.88 16.55 -3.92
CA LYS A 228 -14.36 16.74 -3.92
C LYS A 228 -14.95 15.60 -3.08
N ILE A 229 -15.53 15.92 -1.93
CA ILE A 229 -16.07 14.90 -1.01
C ILE A 229 -17.35 14.36 -1.62
N ALA A 230 -17.38 13.06 -1.91
CA ALA A 230 -18.60 12.39 -2.31
C ALA A 230 -19.60 12.41 -1.14
N VAL A 231 -20.85 12.77 -1.36
CA VAL A 231 -21.92 12.54 -0.37
C VAL A 231 -22.59 11.22 -0.74
N PRO A 232 -22.46 10.15 0.07
CA PRO A 232 -23.07 8.87 -0.24
C PRO A 232 -24.60 9.04 -0.33
N ILE A 233 -25.20 8.66 -1.46
CA ILE A 233 -26.66 8.55 -1.56
C ILE A 233 -27.06 7.36 -0.67
N ILE A 234 -27.69 7.66 0.47
CA ILE A 234 -27.94 6.73 1.59
C ILE A 234 -28.70 5.46 1.16
N ASP A 235 -29.48 5.50 0.09
CA ASP A 235 -30.27 4.36 -0.41
C ASP A 235 -29.46 3.27 -1.13
N GLN A 236 -28.24 3.56 -1.60
CA GLN A 236 -27.43 2.58 -2.34
C GLN A 236 -26.63 1.62 -1.44
N TYR A 237 -26.44 1.97 -0.16
CA TYR A 237 -25.61 1.19 0.78
C TYR A 237 -26.41 0.26 1.70
N ASN A 238 -27.74 0.40 1.72
CA ASN A 238 -28.62 -0.40 2.58
C ASN A 238 -29.32 -1.56 1.85
N SER A 239 -29.17 -1.71 0.52
CA SER A 239 -30.06 -2.60 -0.25
C SER A 239 -29.43 -3.72 -1.10
N LYS A 240 -28.10 -3.89 -1.14
CA LYS A 240 -27.53 -5.06 -1.81
C LYS A 240 -27.16 -6.13 -0.80
N LYS A 241 -27.86 -7.26 -0.87
CA LYS A 241 -27.40 -8.56 -0.36
C LYS A 241 -25.91 -8.65 -0.65
N SER A 242 -25.12 -8.51 0.42
CA SER A 242 -23.67 -8.40 0.40
C SER A 242 -23.05 -9.28 -0.69
N CYS A 243 -22.30 -8.66 -1.62
CA CYS A 243 -21.55 -9.34 -2.68
C CYS A 243 -20.66 -10.48 -2.12
N PHE A 244 -20.36 -10.39 -0.82
CA PHE A 244 -19.75 -11.39 0.04
C PHE A 244 -20.36 -12.80 -0.02
N LYS A 245 -21.69 -12.95 -0.20
CA LYS A 245 -22.32 -14.28 -0.33
C LYS A 245 -21.94 -14.99 -1.64
N ILE A 246 -21.65 -14.21 -2.70
CA ILE A 246 -21.27 -14.74 -4.01
C ILE A 246 -19.81 -15.17 -3.98
N ILE A 247 -18.93 -14.38 -3.35
CA ILE A 247 -17.50 -14.68 -3.26
C ILE A 247 -17.23 -15.85 -2.29
N LYS A 248 -17.98 -15.98 -1.19
CA LYS A 248 -17.84 -17.09 -0.23
C LYS A 248 -18.28 -18.46 -0.78
N ASN A 249 -19.08 -18.49 -1.84
CA ASN A 249 -19.59 -19.72 -2.48
C ASN A 249 -18.74 -20.19 -3.67
N ARG A 250 -17.61 -19.54 -3.96
CA ARG A 250 -16.61 -19.97 -4.95
C ARG A 250 -15.45 -20.76 -4.34
N ILE A 251 -15.70 -21.38 -3.19
CA ILE A 251 -14.79 -22.26 -2.45
C ILE A 251 -15.07 -23.70 -2.88
#